data_AF-A0A833VDM6-F1
#
_entry.id   AF-A0A833VDM6-F1
#
_cell.length_a   1.000
_cell.length_b   1.000
_cell.length_c   1.000
_cell.angle_alpha   90.00
_cell.angle_beta   90.00
_cell.angle_gamma   90.00
#
_symmetry.space_group_name_H-M   'P 1'
#
loop_
_entity.id
_entity.type
_entity.pdbx_description
1 polymer ?
#
loop_
_entity_poly.entity_id
_entity_poly.type
_entity_poly.pdbx_seq_one_letter_code
_entity_poly.pdbx_strand_id
1 'polypeptide(L)'
;MEFDLENPFTCSDEEESPSEMYGTATSASVESLFAAESDHSPAAGDNCVRRSAISFIFQAQYSCGFDQHIAYLAINYVDRFLSKREIPREKQPWVVHLLAIACLSLASKMKRSDLSLSDLQKEEGIIFDSSTIHRMELLVLSTLDWRMRSITPFSFLRFFLSFFSSNQPAFLLPLKSRACQILFGAQNETRLLEFKPSLISGAALLSAAHELFPAHFSDFESAISACKFVNEERLWECCAVMAEISDGESALCDVAAESIADTPVTVLAGHIYTSSESERTVGSSSDGLDRKKRRISASPYYVSVPQSKDPYYR
;
A
#
# COMPACT_ATOMS: atom_id res chain seq x y z
N MET A 1 -5.39 23.41 -4.23
CA MET A 1 -6.51 22.48 -4.48
C MET A 1 -5.92 21.08 -4.55
N GLU A 2 -5.98 20.35 -3.43
CA GLU A 2 -5.42 19.01 -3.25
C GLU A 2 -6.49 17.96 -3.60
N PHE A 3 -6.11 16.84 -4.23
CA PHE A 3 -7.05 15.75 -4.53
C PHE A 3 -7.23 14.88 -3.28
N ASP A 4 -8.47 14.75 -2.82
CA ASP A 4 -8.81 13.95 -1.65
C ASP A 4 -9.52 12.64 -2.08
N LEU A 5 -9.07 11.50 -1.53
CA LEU A 5 -9.73 10.22 -1.77
C LEU A 5 -11.09 10.14 -1.07
N GLU A 6 -11.30 10.94 -0.01
CA GLU A 6 -12.54 10.98 0.74
C GLU A 6 -13.64 11.80 0.04
N ASN A 7 -13.28 12.67 -0.92
CA ASN A 7 -14.24 13.51 -1.62
C ASN A 7 -13.98 13.56 -3.14
N PRO A 8 -14.45 12.56 -3.90
CA PRO A 8 -14.20 12.49 -5.34
C PRO A 8 -14.94 13.58 -6.15
N PHE A 9 -15.97 14.22 -5.56
CA PHE A 9 -16.87 15.14 -6.26
C PHE A 9 -16.61 16.63 -6.04
N THR A 10 -15.76 17.04 -5.09
CA THR A 10 -15.52 18.47 -4.90
C THR A 10 -14.72 19.06 -6.06
N CYS A 11 -15.38 19.98 -6.77
CA CYS A 11 -14.74 21.12 -7.40
C CYS A 11 -14.83 22.24 -6.36
N SER A 12 -13.71 22.64 -5.77
CA SER A 12 -13.67 23.55 -4.63
C SER A 12 -14.29 24.91 -4.96
N ASP A 13 -15.41 25.22 -4.31
CA ASP A 13 -15.85 26.59 -4.03
C ASP A 13 -16.44 26.72 -2.60
N GLU A 14 -16.27 25.71 -1.73
CA GLU A 14 -16.65 25.83 -0.31
C GLU A 14 -15.39 25.84 0.56
N GLU A 15 -15.12 26.98 1.20
CA GLU A 15 -14.04 27.18 2.16
C GLU A 15 -14.26 26.29 3.40
N GLU A 16 -13.41 25.28 3.56
CA GLU A 16 -13.45 24.36 4.70
C GLU A 16 -13.24 25.11 6.02
N SER A 17 -14.32 25.24 6.77
CA SER A 17 -14.29 25.60 8.19
C SER A 17 -14.04 24.35 9.04
N PRO A 18 -13.34 24.40 10.19
CA PRO A 18 -13.10 23.23 11.06
C PRO A 18 -14.37 22.50 11.55
N SER A 19 -15.54 23.11 11.40
CA SER A 19 -16.86 22.52 11.68
C SER A 19 -17.36 21.56 10.57
N GLU A 20 -16.74 21.53 9.40
CA GLU A 20 -17.21 20.78 8.23
C GLU A 20 -16.50 19.44 8.03
N MET A 21 -15.56 19.08 8.91
CA MET A 21 -14.82 17.81 8.86
C MET A 21 -15.75 16.57 8.92
N TYR A 22 -16.97 16.74 9.45
CA TYR A 22 -18.04 15.75 9.47
C TYR A 22 -19.37 16.29 8.93
N GLY A 23 -19.32 17.32 8.07
CA GLY A 23 -20.50 17.89 7.44
C GLY A 23 -21.33 16.81 6.75
N THR A 24 -22.64 16.78 7.05
CA THR A 24 -23.61 15.82 6.51
C THR A 24 -23.62 15.92 4.99
N ALA A 25 -23.18 14.85 4.32
CA ALA A 25 -23.41 14.72 2.89
C ALA A 25 -24.92 14.83 2.63
N THR A 26 -25.32 15.71 1.70
CA THR A 26 -26.73 15.80 1.31
C THR A 26 -27.19 14.46 0.76
N SER A 27 -28.44 14.07 1.00
CA SER A 27 -28.98 12.79 0.52
C SER A 27 -28.79 12.57 -0.99
N ALA A 28 -28.85 13.66 -1.78
CA ALA A 28 -28.59 13.65 -3.20
C ALA A 28 -27.11 13.36 -3.56
N SER A 29 -26.16 13.87 -2.77
CA SER A 29 -24.72 13.60 -2.95
C SER A 29 -24.38 12.14 -2.65
N VAL A 30 -25.00 11.57 -1.61
CA VAL A 30 -24.85 10.15 -1.26
C VAL A 30 -25.40 9.25 -2.37
N GLU A 31 -26.60 9.51 -2.87
CA GLU A 31 -27.19 8.72 -3.95
C GLU A 31 -26.35 8.78 -5.23
N SER A 32 -25.77 9.94 -5.56
CA SER A 32 -24.83 10.04 -6.68
C SER A 32 -23.53 9.25 -6.47
N LEU A 33 -23.02 9.16 -5.23
CA LEU A 33 -21.81 8.40 -4.91
C LEU A 33 -22.04 6.90 -5.13
N PHE A 34 -23.15 6.36 -4.62
CA PHE A 34 -23.51 4.95 -4.81
C PHE A 34 -23.86 4.63 -6.27
N ALA A 35 -24.50 5.56 -7.01
CA ALA A 35 -24.79 5.36 -8.42
C ALA A 35 -23.53 5.31 -9.29
N ALA A 36 -22.56 6.19 -9.03
CA ALA A 36 -21.32 6.28 -9.78
C ALA A 36 -20.31 5.19 -9.40
N GLU A 37 -20.47 4.52 -8.26
CA GLU A 37 -19.53 3.49 -7.79
C GLU A 37 -19.19 2.42 -8.84
N SER A 38 -20.19 1.96 -9.60
CA SER A 38 -20.02 0.90 -10.60
C SER A 38 -19.16 1.34 -11.80
N ASP A 39 -19.06 2.65 -12.06
CA ASP A 39 -18.20 3.21 -13.11
C ASP A 39 -16.70 3.17 -12.74
N HIS A 40 -16.38 2.92 -11.46
CA HIS A 40 -15.04 2.98 -10.91
C HIS A 40 -14.54 1.66 -10.31
N SER A 41 -15.39 0.62 -10.26
CA SER A 41 -15.00 -0.73 -9.82
C SER A 41 -14.14 -1.44 -10.88
N PRO A 42 -12.93 -1.90 -10.54
CA PRO A 42 -12.18 -2.80 -11.41
C PRO A 42 -12.85 -4.18 -11.47
N ALA A 43 -12.75 -4.85 -12.62
CA ALA A 43 -13.05 -6.28 -12.74
C ALA A 43 -11.75 -7.09 -12.63
N ALA A 44 -11.84 -8.36 -12.23
CA ALA A 44 -10.67 -9.22 -12.07
C ALA A 44 -9.84 -9.33 -13.37
N GLY A 45 -8.61 -8.82 -13.34
CA GLY A 45 -7.63 -8.91 -14.42
C GLY A 45 -6.66 -10.09 -14.24
N ASP A 46 -5.62 -10.17 -15.08
CA ASP A 46 -4.55 -11.16 -14.92
C ASP A 46 -3.78 -10.91 -13.60
N ASN A 47 -3.99 -11.80 -12.61
CA ASN A 47 -3.41 -11.67 -11.27
C ASN A 47 -1.88 -11.62 -11.26
N CYS A 48 -1.20 -12.29 -12.20
CA CYS A 48 0.26 -12.26 -12.27
C CYS A 48 0.76 -10.87 -12.69
N VAL A 49 0.11 -10.30 -13.72
CA VAL A 49 0.38 -8.95 -14.24
C VAL A 49 0.11 -7.91 -13.16
N ARG A 50 -1.04 -8.02 -12.48
CA ARG A 50 -1.41 -7.15 -11.36
C ARG A 50 -0.38 -7.20 -10.24
N ARG A 51 0.01 -8.40 -9.78
CA ARG A 51 0.97 -8.58 -8.69
C ARG A 51 2.34 -7.98 -9.03
N SER A 52 2.78 -8.11 -10.27
CA SER A 52 4.03 -7.51 -10.75
C SER A 52 3.96 -5.98 -10.75
N ALA A 53 2.86 -5.38 -11.22
CA ALA A 53 2.66 -3.93 -11.17
C ALA A 53 2.64 -3.38 -9.73
N ILE A 54 1.92 -4.05 -8.84
CA ILE A 54 1.79 -3.67 -7.43
C ILE A 54 3.14 -3.76 -6.70
N SER A 55 3.90 -4.83 -6.94
CA SER A 55 5.26 -4.99 -6.39
C SER A 55 6.14 -3.80 -6.77
N PHE A 56 6.09 -3.37 -8.03
CA PHE A 56 6.83 -2.21 -8.49
C PHE A 56 6.36 -0.91 -7.82
N ILE A 57 5.04 -0.73 -7.67
CA ILE A 57 4.46 0.45 -7.01
C ILE A 57 4.95 0.57 -5.56
N PHE A 58 4.94 -0.52 -4.79
CA PHE A 58 5.42 -0.48 -3.41
C PHE A 58 6.92 -0.28 -3.31
N GLN A 59 7.70 -0.87 -4.21
CA GLN A 59 9.13 -0.62 -4.26
C GLN A 59 9.41 0.87 -4.52
N ALA A 60 8.75 1.46 -5.53
CA ALA A 60 8.86 2.89 -5.80
C ALA A 60 8.40 3.74 -4.60
N GLN A 61 7.33 3.34 -3.91
CA GLN A 61 6.85 4.01 -2.69
C GLN A 61 7.92 4.00 -1.59
N TYR A 62 8.52 2.84 -1.32
CA TYR A 62 9.56 2.69 -0.32
C TYR A 62 10.78 3.55 -0.63
N SER A 63 11.24 3.52 -1.88
CA SER A 63 12.47 4.19 -2.29
C SER A 63 12.32 5.71 -2.48
N CYS A 64 11.14 6.18 -2.88
CA CYS A 64 10.86 7.59 -3.07
C CYS A 64 10.23 8.25 -1.83
N GLY A 65 9.72 7.46 -0.87
CA GLY A 65 9.11 7.96 0.36
C GLY A 65 7.82 8.75 0.15
N PHE A 66 7.04 8.44 -0.90
CA PHE A 66 5.82 9.18 -1.22
C PHE A 66 4.59 8.66 -0.47
N ASP A 67 3.56 9.51 -0.41
CA ASP A 67 2.34 9.28 0.36
C ASP A 67 1.57 8.02 -0.10
N GLN A 68 1.05 7.25 0.86
CA GLN A 68 0.36 5.99 0.61
C GLN A 68 -0.89 6.12 -0.26
N HIS A 69 -1.56 7.28 -0.26
CA HIS A 69 -2.70 7.54 -1.13
C HIS A 69 -2.28 7.63 -2.60
N ILE A 70 -1.02 8.00 -2.91
CA ILE A 70 -0.49 7.97 -4.29
C ILE A 70 -0.34 6.53 -4.77
N ALA A 71 0.26 5.66 -3.95
CA ALA A 71 0.34 4.23 -4.23
C ALA A 71 -1.07 3.66 -4.42
N TYR A 72 -1.98 3.99 -3.51
CA TYR A 72 -3.35 3.51 -3.56
C TYR A 72 -4.05 3.88 -4.87
N LEU A 73 -3.94 5.15 -5.26
CA LEU A 73 -4.55 5.66 -6.48
C LEU A 73 -3.91 5.05 -7.73
N ALA A 74 -2.59 4.87 -7.74
CA ALA A 74 -1.88 4.21 -8.84
C ALA A 74 -2.34 2.76 -9.02
N ILE A 75 -2.46 2.00 -7.93
CA ILE A 75 -2.96 0.62 -7.97
C ILE A 75 -4.42 0.58 -8.48
N ASN A 76 -5.27 1.52 -8.05
CA ASN A 76 -6.62 1.63 -8.59
C ASN A 76 -6.63 1.89 -10.11
N TYR A 77 -5.70 2.70 -10.64
CA TYR A 77 -5.57 2.91 -12.08
C TYR A 77 -5.08 1.65 -12.80
N VAL A 78 -4.13 0.92 -12.22
CA VAL A 78 -3.66 -0.37 -12.76
C VAL A 78 -4.83 -1.35 -12.84
N ASP A 79 -5.58 -1.54 -11.76
CA ASP A 79 -6.69 -2.49 -11.69
C ASP A 79 -7.78 -2.14 -12.73
N ARG A 80 -8.13 -0.85 -12.86
CA ARG A 80 -9.09 -0.36 -13.87
C ARG A 80 -8.56 -0.42 -15.30
N PHE A 81 -7.25 -0.33 -15.49
CA PHE A 81 -6.64 -0.49 -16.80
C PHE A 81 -6.67 -1.96 -17.24
N LEU A 82 -6.26 -2.87 -16.35
CA LEU A 82 -6.22 -4.31 -16.61
C LEU A 82 -7.61 -4.91 -16.78
N SER A 83 -8.66 -4.31 -16.21
CA SER A 83 -10.04 -4.75 -16.46
C SER A 83 -10.55 -4.43 -17.88
N LYS A 84 -9.93 -3.46 -18.57
CA LYS A 84 -10.33 -3.02 -19.92
C LYS A 84 -9.34 -3.40 -21.01
N ARG A 85 -8.10 -3.77 -20.65
CA ARG A 85 -7.00 -4.02 -21.58
C ARG A 85 -6.22 -5.24 -21.16
N GLU A 86 -5.98 -6.13 -22.12
CA GLU A 86 -5.03 -7.22 -21.96
C GLU A 86 -3.62 -6.77 -22.35
N ILE A 87 -2.62 -7.18 -21.57
CA ILE A 87 -1.21 -6.95 -21.89
C ILE A 87 -0.68 -8.20 -22.61
N PRO A 88 -0.18 -8.06 -23.86
CA PRO A 88 0.36 -9.20 -24.61
C PRO A 88 1.48 -9.92 -23.85
N ARG A 89 1.36 -11.25 -23.70
CA ARG A 89 2.30 -12.10 -22.93
C ARG A 89 3.76 -11.90 -23.32
N GLU A 90 4.03 -11.74 -24.61
CA GLU A 90 5.37 -11.56 -25.17
C GLU A 90 6.08 -10.27 -24.71
N LYS A 91 5.31 -9.27 -24.24
CA LYS A 91 5.82 -7.96 -23.82
C LYS A 91 5.56 -7.68 -22.33
N GLN A 92 5.05 -8.67 -21.60
CA GLN A 92 4.52 -8.48 -20.25
C GLN A 92 5.49 -7.76 -19.28
N PRO A 93 6.75 -8.17 -19.11
CA PRO A 93 7.58 -7.62 -18.03
C PRO A 93 7.80 -6.10 -18.13
N TRP A 94 8.20 -5.59 -19.30
CA TRP A 94 8.50 -4.17 -19.47
C TRP A 94 7.25 -3.31 -19.64
N VAL A 95 6.16 -3.83 -20.23
CA VAL A 95 4.89 -3.09 -20.37
C VAL A 95 4.23 -2.91 -19.01
N VAL A 96 4.32 -3.91 -18.13
CA VAL A 96 3.79 -3.82 -16.76
C VAL A 96 4.54 -2.77 -15.95
N HIS A 97 5.87 -2.74 -16.06
CA HIS A 97 6.69 -1.71 -15.44
C HIS A 97 6.31 -0.31 -15.97
N LEU A 98 6.22 -0.14 -17.29
CA LEU A 98 5.81 1.13 -17.91
C LEU A 98 4.39 1.56 -17.49
N LEU A 99 3.45 0.61 -17.38
CA LEU A 99 2.10 0.86 -16.86
C LEU A 99 2.16 1.39 -15.42
N ALA A 100 2.92 0.74 -14.56
CA ALA A 100 3.05 1.12 -13.16
C ALA A 100 3.66 2.53 -12.99
N ILE A 101 4.71 2.86 -13.74
CA ILE A 101 5.30 4.23 -13.77
C ILE A 101 4.26 5.25 -14.24
N ALA A 102 3.54 4.97 -15.32
CA ALA A 102 2.53 5.88 -15.85
C ALA A 102 1.39 6.10 -14.85
N CYS A 103 0.91 5.04 -14.20
CA CYS A 103 -0.10 5.13 -13.15
C CYS A 103 0.39 5.93 -11.93
N LEU A 104 1.65 5.75 -11.51
CA LEU A 104 2.27 6.54 -10.44
C LEU A 104 2.39 8.02 -10.80
N SER A 105 2.86 8.33 -12.01
CA SER A 105 2.98 9.71 -12.47
C SER A 105 1.61 10.40 -12.59
N LEU A 106 0.59 9.68 -13.06
CA LEU A 106 -0.77 10.20 -13.07
C LEU A 106 -1.33 10.40 -11.66
N ALA A 107 -1.07 9.46 -10.75
CA ALA A 107 -1.51 9.56 -9.36
C ALA A 107 -0.85 10.74 -8.63
N SER A 108 0.44 10.96 -8.84
CA SER A 108 1.17 12.10 -8.27
C SER A 108 0.65 13.43 -8.82
N LYS A 109 0.38 13.52 -10.12
CA LYS A 109 -0.24 14.70 -10.76
C LYS A 109 -1.62 14.99 -10.18
N MET A 110 -2.44 13.95 -9.96
CA MET A 110 -3.75 14.10 -9.33
C MET A 110 -3.61 14.62 -7.90
N LYS A 111 -2.69 14.04 -7.11
CA LYS A 111 -2.38 14.46 -5.74
C LYS A 111 -1.56 15.76 -5.63
N ARG A 112 -1.12 16.34 -6.76
CA ARG A 112 -0.19 17.49 -6.81
C ARG A 112 1.08 17.26 -5.98
N SER A 113 1.55 16.02 -5.98
CA SER A 113 2.80 15.64 -5.34
C SER A 113 3.94 15.74 -6.34
N ASP A 114 5.04 16.35 -5.93
CA ASP A 114 6.25 16.52 -6.73
C ASP A 114 7.05 15.21 -6.77
N LEU A 115 6.54 14.19 -7.47
CA LEU A 115 7.29 12.98 -7.79
C LEU A 115 7.98 13.12 -9.13
N SER A 116 9.31 13.09 -9.13
CA SER A 116 10.07 13.13 -10.37
C SER A 116 10.05 11.76 -11.07
N LEU A 117 9.91 11.77 -12.40
CA LEU A 117 9.99 10.54 -13.21
C LEU A 117 11.35 9.84 -13.06
N SER A 118 12.40 10.60 -12.73
CA SER A 118 13.70 10.04 -12.43
C SER A 118 13.66 9.22 -11.15
N ASP A 119 12.98 9.69 -10.11
CA ASP A 119 12.83 8.96 -8.85
C ASP A 119 12.04 7.67 -9.03
N LEU A 120 10.94 7.73 -9.79
CA LEU A 120 10.10 6.55 -10.09
C LEU A 120 10.82 5.46 -10.88
N GLN A 121 11.93 5.78 -11.54
CA GLN A 121 12.71 4.87 -12.39
C GLN A 121 14.06 4.48 -11.77
N LYS A 122 14.32 4.85 -10.50
CA LYS A 122 15.61 4.58 -9.84
C LYS A 122 15.88 3.09 -9.63
N GLU A 123 14.86 2.24 -9.67
CA GLU A 123 14.99 0.80 -9.46
C GLU A 123 14.58 -0.02 -10.69
N GLU A 124 15.51 -0.90 -11.06
CA GLU A 124 15.45 -1.92 -12.11
C GLU A 124 15.40 -1.48 -13.59
N GLY A 125 16.60 -1.45 -14.18
CA GLY A 125 16.88 -2.04 -15.49
C GLY A 125 16.51 -1.25 -16.73
N ILE A 126 15.24 -0.85 -16.88
CA ILE A 126 14.74 -0.22 -18.10
C ILE A 126 14.34 1.21 -17.80
N ILE A 127 15.18 2.15 -18.23
CA ILE A 127 14.87 3.57 -18.18
C ILE A 127 14.06 3.91 -19.43
N PHE A 128 12.82 4.34 -19.23
CA PHE A 128 11.97 4.84 -20.29
C PHE A 128 12.22 6.33 -20.49
N ASP A 129 12.28 6.74 -21.75
CA ASP A 129 12.30 8.15 -22.08
C ASP A 129 10.94 8.79 -21.74
N SER A 130 10.95 10.10 -21.45
CA SER A 130 9.74 10.82 -21.05
C SER A 130 8.63 10.75 -22.10
N SER A 131 8.96 10.58 -23.38
CA SER A 131 7.95 10.48 -24.44
C SER A 131 7.23 9.13 -24.40
N THR A 132 7.95 8.04 -24.09
CA THR A 132 7.37 6.71 -23.90
C THR A 132 6.44 6.68 -22.68
N ILE A 133 6.87 7.27 -21.56
CA ILE A 133 6.02 7.41 -20.37
C ILE A 133 4.77 8.23 -20.71
N HIS A 134 4.91 9.38 -21.36
CA HIS A 134 3.78 10.23 -21.72
C HIS A 134 2.77 9.53 -22.65
N ARG A 135 3.24 8.72 -23.61
CA ARG A 135 2.35 7.90 -24.44
C ARG A 135 1.57 6.88 -23.62
N MET A 136 2.21 6.26 -22.63
CA MET A 136 1.53 5.34 -21.72
C MET A 136 0.53 6.07 -20.83
N GLU A 137 0.85 7.26 -20.32
CA GLU A 137 -0.09 8.09 -19.56
C GLU A 137 -1.35 8.39 -20.37
N LEU A 138 -1.20 8.80 -21.63
CA LEU A 138 -2.33 9.04 -22.52
C LEU A 138 -3.15 7.76 -22.79
N LEU A 139 -2.48 6.61 -22.88
CA LEU A 139 -3.16 5.32 -23.03
C LEU A 139 -3.97 4.96 -21.77
N VAL A 140 -3.41 5.20 -20.58
CA VAL A 140 -4.11 5.03 -19.30
C VAL A 140 -5.30 5.98 -19.24
N LEU A 141 -5.09 7.29 -19.43
CA LEU A 141 -6.14 8.31 -19.42
C LEU A 141 -7.29 7.96 -20.37
N SER A 142 -6.98 7.62 -21.63
CA SER A 142 -8.01 7.24 -22.61
C SER A 142 -8.72 5.94 -22.26
N THR A 143 -8.02 4.95 -21.69
CA THR A 143 -8.63 3.69 -21.24
C THR A 143 -9.56 3.91 -20.04
N LEU A 144 -9.22 4.85 -19.16
CA LEU A 144 -10.03 5.22 -18.00
C LEU A 144 -11.09 6.28 -18.32
N ASP A 145 -11.30 6.64 -19.58
CA ASP A 145 -12.22 7.69 -20.02
C ASP A 145 -11.97 9.03 -19.30
N TRP A 146 -10.71 9.31 -18.97
CA TRP A 146 -10.24 10.47 -18.20
C TRP A 146 -10.80 10.57 -16.77
N ARG A 147 -11.47 9.52 -16.28
CA ARG A 147 -12.06 9.45 -14.94
C ARG A 147 -11.00 9.12 -13.89
N MET A 148 -10.08 10.05 -13.65
CA MET A 148 -8.96 9.89 -12.71
C MET A 148 -9.37 10.10 -11.25
N ARG A 149 -10.47 10.80 -10.99
CA ARG A 149 -11.06 10.90 -9.65
C ARG A 149 -11.82 9.63 -9.33
N SER A 150 -11.11 8.59 -8.92
CA SER A 150 -11.71 7.30 -8.60
C SER A 150 -12.60 7.39 -7.36
N ILE A 151 -13.78 6.76 -7.42
CA ILE A 151 -14.56 6.46 -6.21
C ILE A 151 -13.87 5.31 -5.50
N THR A 152 -13.46 5.54 -4.25
CA THR A 152 -12.72 4.58 -3.44
C THR A 152 -13.46 4.27 -2.15
N PRO A 153 -13.11 3.19 -1.42
CA PRO A 153 -13.69 2.91 -0.11
C PRO A 153 -13.55 4.08 0.88
N PHE A 154 -12.50 4.90 0.76
CA PHE A 154 -12.32 6.10 1.57
C PHE A 154 -13.45 7.11 1.39
N SER A 155 -14.01 7.22 0.18
CA SER A 155 -15.14 8.11 -0.12
C SER A 155 -16.41 7.72 0.66
N PHE A 156 -16.60 6.42 0.91
CA PHE A 156 -17.72 5.90 1.69
C PHE A 156 -17.46 5.88 3.20
N LEU A 157 -16.19 5.96 3.61
CA LEU A 157 -15.83 5.90 5.03
C LEU A 157 -16.42 7.10 5.78
N ARG A 158 -16.32 8.30 5.18
CA ARG A 158 -16.96 9.52 5.70
C ARG A 158 -18.48 9.37 5.81
N PHE A 159 -19.12 8.72 4.84
CA PHE A 159 -20.56 8.45 4.86
C PHE A 159 -20.94 7.56 6.04
N PHE A 160 -20.27 6.42 6.25
CA PHE A 160 -20.61 5.54 7.38
C PHE A 160 -20.27 6.15 8.74
N LEU A 161 -19.17 6.89 8.86
CA LEU A 161 -18.82 7.61 10.10
C LEU A 161 -19.87 8.66 10.49
N SER A 162 -20.60 9.22 9.53
CA SER A 162 -21.67 10.18 9.79
C SER A 162 -22.80 9.60 10.65
N PHE A 163 -23.01 8.27 10.62
CA PHE A 163 -24.05 7.60 11.42
C PHE A 163 -23.81 7.73 12.93
N PHE A 164 -22.55 7.91 13.33
CA PHE A 164 -22.14 7.94 14.74
C PHE A 164 -21.77 9.36 15.21
N SER A 165 -21.80 10.34 14.30
CA SER A 165 -21.21 11.66 14.56
C SER A 165 -21.92 12.48 15.63
N SER A 166 -23.24 12.32 15.79
CA SER A 166 -24.01 13.03 16.82
C SER A 166 -23.96 12.37 18.20
N ASN A 167 -23.82 11.05 18.24
CA ASN A 167 -24.02 10.27 19.46
C ASN A 167 -22.70 9.85 20.10
N GLN A 168 -21.64 9.68 19.30
CA GLN A 168 -20.36 9.12 19.75
C GLN A 168 -19.15 9.78 19.06
N PRO A 169 -18.94 11.11 19.20
CA PRO A 169 -17.88 11.81 18.50
C PRO A 169 -16.47 11.32 18.88
N ALA A 170 -16.30 10.77 20.08
CA ALA A 170 -15.03 10.23 20.56
C ALA A 170 -14.53 9.01 19.77
N PHE A 171 -15.42 8.25 19.12
CA PHE A 171 -15.04 7.06 18.36
C PHE A 171 -14.61 7.39 16.93
N LEU A 172 -15.02 8.54 16.38
CA LEU A 172 -14.87 8.84 14.96
C LEU A 172 -13.40 8.85 14.50
N LEU A 173 -12.53 9.56 15.22
CA LEU A 173 -11.13 9.71 14.81
C LEU A 173 -10.34 8.39 14.93
N PRO A 174 -10.43 7.63 16.05
CA PRO A 174 -9.83 6.30 16.12
C PRO A 174 -10.35 5.33 15.06
N LEU A 175 -11.68 5.29 14.85
CA LEU A 175 -12.29 4.43 13.83
C LEU A 175 -11.81 4.79 12.44
N LYS A 176 -11.83 6.08 12.09
CA LYS A 176 -11.36 6.57 10.79
C LYS A 176 -9.92 6.15 10.55
N SER A 177 -9.04 6.42 11.52
CA SER A 177 -7.62 6.08 11.43
C SER A 177 -7.41 4.58 11.21
N ARG A 178 -8.06 3.73 12.02
CA ARG A 178 -7.91 2.28 11.92
C ARG A 178 -8.53 1.71 10.65
N ALA A 179 -9.72 2.18 10.27
CA ALA A 179 -10.35 1.77 9.02
C ALA A 179 -9.49 2.13 7.81
N CYS A 180 -8.88 3.32 7.77
CA CYS A 180 -7.93 3.69 6.72
C CYS A 180 -6.74 2.72 6.64
N GLN A 181 -6.14 2.34 7.78
CA GLN A 181 -5.05 1.36 7.81
C GLN A 181 -5.47 0.01 7.24
N ILE A 182 -6.65 -0.48 7.63
CA ILE A 182 -7.22 -1.74 7.12
C ILE A 182 -7.44 -1.64 5.61
N LEU A 183 -8.03 -0.54 5.12
CA LEU A 183 -8.25 -0.31 3.69
C LEU A 183 -6.96 -0.32 2.88
N PHE A 184 -5.89 0.25 3.44
CA PHE A 184 -4.58 0.24 2.82
C PHE A 184 -3.96 -1.16 2.75
N GLY A 185 -4.00 -1.93 3.85
CA GLY A 185 -3.50 -3.31 3.86
C GLY A 185 -4.30 -4.24 2.94
N ALA A 186 -5.61 -4.02 2.88
CA ALA A 186 -6.55 -4.79 2.09
C ALA A 186 -6.41 -4.60 0.57
N GLN A 187 -5.78 -3.52 0.10
CA GLN A 187 -5.74 -3.17 -1.33
C GLN A 187 -5.13 -4.26 -2.22
N ASN A 188 -4.23 -5.07 -1.68
CA ASN A 188 -3.54 -6.11 -2.44
C ASN A 188 -4.37 -7.38 -2.60
N GLU A 189 -5.41 -7.56 -1.79
CA GLU A 189 -6.26 -8.74 -1.84
C GLU A 189 -7.16 -8.71 -3.08
N THR A 190 -6.89 -9.61 -4.01
CA THR A 190 -7.62 -9.73 -5.28
C THR A 190 -9.09 -10.08 -5.09
N ARG A 191 -9.42 -10.84 -4.03
CA ARG A 191 -10.82 -11.19 -3.72
C ARG A 191 -11.66 -9.96 -3.39
N LEU A 192 -11.05 -8.89 -2.87
CA LEU A 192 -11.75 -7.66 -2.58
C LEU A 192 -12.17 -6.88 -3.84
N LEU A 193 -11.58 -7.16 -5.01
CA LEU A 193 -11.96 -6.53 -6.28
C LEU A 193 -13.37 -6.95 -6.74
N GLU A 194 -13.91 -8.06 -6.21
CA GLU A 194 -15.28 -8.50 -6.49
C GLU A 194 -16.34 -7.69 -5.72
N PHE A 195 -15.92 -6.91 -4.74
CA PHE A 195 -16.79 -6.11 -3.89
C PHE A 195 -16.81 -4.65 -4.33
N LYS A 196 -17.95 -4.02 -4.08
CA LYS A 196 -18.15 -2.60 -4.29
C LYS A 196 -17.35 -1.81 -3.24
N PRO A 197 -16.70 -0.68 -3.60
CA PRO A 197 -16.00 0.19 -2.65
C PRO A 197 -16.74 0.50 -1.34
N SER A 198 -18.05 0.65 -1.38
CA SER A 198 -18.97 0.86 -0.25
C SER A 198 -19.02 -0.35 0.68
N LEU A 199 -19.05 -1.56 0.15
CA LEU A 199 -18.96 -2.80 0.93
C LEU A 199 -17.59 -2.92 1.59
N ILE A 200 -16.51 -2.66 0.84
CA ILE A 200 -15.14 -2.68 1.37
C ILE A 200 -14.99 -1.64 2.49
N SER A 201 -15.57 -0.44 2.33
CA SER A 201 -15.55 0.61 3.34
C SER A 201 -16.32 0.23 4.60
N GLY A 202 -17.53 -0.32 4.44
CA GLY A 202 -18.34 -0.82 5.56
C GLY A 202 -17.65 -1.94 6.32
N ALA A 203 -17.08 -2.91 5.59
CA ALA A 203 -16.31 -4.01 6.18
C ALA A 203 -15.09 -3.50 6.95
N ALA A 204 -14.32 -2.55 6.39
CA ALA A 204 -13.16 -1.98 7.08
C ALA A 204 -13.55 -1.22 8.35
N LEU A 205 -14.67 -0.51 8.33
CA LEU A 205 -15.18 0.18 9.51
C LEU A 205 -15.67 -0.80 10.57
N LEU A 206 -16.33 -1.89 10.18
CA LEU A 206 -16.73 -2.96 11.11
C LEU A 206 -15.53 -3.66 11.73
N SER A 207 -14.52 -4.00 10.93
CA SER A 207 -13.27 -4.59 11.43
C SER A 207 -12.58 -3.66 12.42
N ALA A 208 -12.47 -2.36 12.10
CA ALA A 208 -11.92 -1.36 13.01
C ALA A 208 -12.74 -1.23 14.31
N ALA A 209 -14.07 -1.27 14.23
CA ALA A 209 -14.94 -1.22 15.39
C ALA A 209 -14.82 -2.48 16.27
N HIS A 210 -14.68 -3.65 15.65
CA HIS A 210 -14.49 -4.91 16.37
C HIS A 210 -13.19 -4.90 17.18
N GLU A 211 -12.10 -4.41 16.58
CA GLU A 211 -10.80 -4.34 17.23
C GLU A 211 -10.72 -3.29 18.33
N LEU A 212 -11.25 -2.07 18.09
CA LEU A 212 -11.08 -0.94 19.01
C LEU A 212 -12.17 -0.85 20.07
N PHE A 213 -13.41 -1.20 19.71
CA PHE A 213 -14.60 -0.97 20.53
C PHE A 213 -15.52 -2.21 20.58
N PRO A 214 -15.02 -3.40 21.00
CA PRO A 214 -15.81 -4.63 20.99
C PRO A 214 -17.10 -4.55 21.80
N ALA A 215 -17.13 -3.73 22.86
CA ALA A 215 -18.34 -3.50 23.67
C ALA A 215 -19.46 -2.75 22.93
N HIS A 216 -19.11 -1.96 21.92
CA HIS A 216 -20.04 -1.16 21.11
C HIS A 216 -20.23 -1.72 19.69
N PHE A 217 -19.60 -2.87 19.38
CA PHE A 217 -19.63 -3.46 18.04
C PHE A 217 -21.05 -3.65 17.49
N SER A 218 -21.98 -4.11 18.33
CA SER A 218 -23.38 -4.32 17.93
C SER A 218 -24.08 -3.03 17.48
N ASP A 219 -23.69 -1.87 18.02
CA ASP A 219 -24.24 -0.57 17.60
C ASP A 219 -23.74 -0.22 16.17
N PHE A 220 -22.46 -0.46 15.89
CA PHE A 220 -21.87 -0.23 14.56
C PHE A 220 -22.45 -1.18 13.51
N GLU A 221 -22.54 -2.46 13.86
CA GLU A 221 -23.14 -3.51 13.04
C GLU A 221 -24.57 -3.16 12.66
N SER A 222 -25.41 -2.86 13.65
CA SER A 222 -26.83 -2.54 13.43
C SER A 222 -26.99 -1.30 12.55
N ALA A 223 -26.16 -0.27 12.73
CA ALA A 223 -26.23 0.96 11.94
C ALA A 223 -25.80 0.76 10.48
N ILE A 224 -24.75 -0.02 10.23
CA ILE A 224 -24.24 -0.28 8.88
C ILE A 224 -25.18 -1.25 8.14
N SER A 225 -25.65 -2.32 8.79
CA SER A 225 -26.60 -3.27 8.20
C SER A 225 -27.97 -2.64 7.92
N ALA A 226 -28.39 -1.64 8.69
CA ALA A 226 -29.62 -0.88 8.41
C ALA A 226 -29.51 0.06 7.20
N CYS A 227 -28.32 0.23 6.61
CA CYS A 227 -28.11 1.11 5.47
C CYS A 227 -28.77 0.54 4.20
N LYS A 228 -29.78 1.25 3.66
CA LYS A 228 -30.53 0.85 2.45
C LYS A 228 -29.69 0.63 1.19
N PHE A 229 -28.47 1.16 1.14
CA PHE A 229 -27.57 1.07 -0.02
C PHE A 229 -26.63 -0.13 0.04
N VAL A 230 -26.56 -0.81 1.20
CA VAL A 230 -25.65 -1.92 1.45
C VAL A 230 -26.44 -3.21 1.47
N ASN A 231 -25.94 -4.22 0.73
CA ASN A 231 -26.48 -5.57 0.82
C ASN A 231 -25.78 -6.28 1.98
N GLU A 232 -26.56 -6.69 2.98
CA GLU A 232 -26.06 -7.29 4.22
C GLU A 232 -25.28 -8.60 4.00
N GLU A 233 -25.77 -9.49 3.15
CA GLU A 233 -25.11 -10.76 2.82
C GLU A 233 -23.72 -10.52 2.20
N ARG A 234 -23.66 -9.65 1.18
CA ARG A 234 -22.41 -9.27 0.51
C ARG A 234 -21.46 -8.49 1.42
N LEU A 235 -21.98 -7.73 2.38
CA LEU A 235 -21.17 -7.06 3.39
C LEU A 235 -20.44 -8.08 4.26
N TRP A 236 -21.14 -9.10 4.76
CA TRP A 236 -20.54 -10.12 5.61
C TRP A 236 -19.55 -11.02 4.87
N GLU A 237 -19.79 -11.34 3.60
CA GLU A 237 -18.78 -11.97 2.74
C GLU A 237 -17.51 -11.11 2.67
N CYS A 238 -17.66 -9.80 2.49
CA CYS A 238 -16.54 -8.86 2.45
C CYS A 238 -15.80 -8.79 3.80
N CYS A 239 -16.52 -8.78 4.93
CA CYS A 239 -15.94 -8.84 6.27
C CYS A 239 -15.11 -10.10 6.49
N ALA A 240 -15.61 -11.26 6.03
CA ALA A 240 -14.90 -12.53 6.15
C ALA A 240 -13.57 -12.51 5.38
N VAL A 241 -13.58 -12.03 4.14
CA VAL A 241 -12.36 -11.84 3.34
C VAL A 241 -11.39 -10.89 4.05
N MET A 242 -11.89 -9.79 4.62
CA MET A 242 -11.06 -8.79 5.28
C MET A 242 -10.42 -9.28 6.58
N ALA A 243 -11.12 -10.11 7.36
CA ALA A 243 -10.58 -10.72 8.57
C ALA A 243 -9.40 -11.65 8.27
N GLU A 244 -9.49 -12.44 7.19
CA GLU A 244 -8.39 -13.33 6.76
C GLU A 244 -7.11 -12.55 6.38
N ILE A 245 -7.23 -11.31 5.91
CA ILE A 245 -6.08 -10.44 5.59
C ILE A 245 -5.36 -10.06 6.88
N SER A 246 -6.11 -9.61 7.89
CA SER A 246 -5.55 -9.16 9.18
C SER A 246 -4.85 -10.30 9.95
N ASP A 247 -5.34 -11.53 9.82
CA ASP A 247 -4.68 -12.71 10.41
C ASP A 247 -3.39 -13.11 9.65
N GLY A 248 -3.30 -12.79 8.35
CA GLY A 248 -2.18 -13.11 7.47
C GLY A 248 -1.06 -12.06 7.40
N GLU A 249 -1.32 -10.82 7.80
CA GLU A 249 -0.34 -9.71 7.78
C GLU A 249 0.89 -9.95 8.68
N SER A 250 0.81 -10.89 9.62
CA SER A 250 1.98 -11.35 10.38
C SER A 250 3.03 -12.09 9.53
N ALA A 251 2.70 -12.55 8.32
CA ALA A 251 3.58 -13.42 7.52
C ALA A 251 4.25 -12.73 6.30
N LEU A 252 3.71 -11.60 5.81
CA LEU A 252 4.23 -10.94 4.60
C LEU A 252 5.46 -10.06 4.85
N CYS A 253 5.67 -9.60 6.08
CA CYS A 253 6.90 -8.87 6.47
C CYS A 253 8.13 -9.78 6.55
N ASP A 254 7.97 -11.09 6.76
CA ASP A 254 9.10 -12.03 6.86
C ASP A 254 9.71 -12.37 5.48
N VAL A 255 8.91 -12.39 4.41
CA VAL A 255 9.40 -12.74 3.06
C VAL A 255 10.29 -11.64 2.46
N ALA A 256 10.08 -10.38 2.86
CA ALA A 256 10.97 -9.28 2.48
C ALA A 256 12.29 -9.28 3.27
N ALA A 257 12.30 -9.86 4.48
CA ALA A 257 13.49 -9.94 5.33
C ALA A 257 14.42 -11.12 4.95
N GLU A 258 13.87 -12.25 4.48
CA GLU A 258 14.67 -13.42 4.09
C GLU A 258 15.42 -13.26 2.76
N SER A 259 15.04 -12.28 1.92
CA SER A 259 15.67 -12.04 0.61
C SER A 259 16.98 -11.23 0.65
N ILE A 260 17.42 -10.72 1.80
CA ILE A 260 18.58 -9.81 1.91
C ILE A 260 19.74 -10.39 2.73
N ALA A 261 19.63 -11.62 3.24
CA ALA A 261 20.70 -12.24 4.02
C ALA A 261 21.59 -13.16 3.17
N ASP A 262 22.39 -12.59 2.26
CA ASP A 262 23.60 -13.28 1.79
C ASP A 262 24.73 -12.29 1.50
N THR A 263 25.42 -11.83 2.55
CA THR A 263 26.82 -11.40 2.51
C THR A 263 27.46 -11.42 3.91
N PRO A 264 28.77 -11.68 4.02
CA PRO A 264 29.37 -12.17 5.27
C PRO A 264 29.73 -11.06 6.27
N VAL A 265 29.57 -11.45 7.54
CA VAL A 265 29.93 -10.82 8.81
C VAL A 265 31.18 -9.92 8.79
N THR A 266 31.00 -8.65 9.14
CA THR A 266 32.04 -7.80 9.75
C THR A 266 31.50 -7.06 10.98
N VAL A 267 31.98 -7.56 12.13
CA VAL A 267 32.20 -6.95 13.45
C VAL A 267 31.82 -5.46 13.62
N LEU A 268 30.80 -5.19 14.44
CA LEU A 268 30.80 -4.23 15.58
C LEU A 268 29.37 -4.12 16.16
N ALA A 269 29.08 -4.91 17.20
CA ALA A 269 27.87 -4.74 18.00
C ALA A 269 28.09 -3.63 19.04
N GLY A 270 27.50 -2.45 18.78
CA GLY A 270 27.39 -1.37 19.75
C GLY A 270 26.17 -1.59 20.64
N HIS A 271 26.43 -1.80 21.93
CA HIS A 271 25.43 -1.87 22.99
C HIS A 271 24.51 -0.64 23.02
N ILE A 272 23.19 -0.85 23.04
CA ILE A 272 22.26 0.06 23.70
C ILE A 272 21.41 -0.74 24.68
N TYR A 273 21.46 -0.27 25.91
CA TYR A 273 20.88 -0.84 27.13
C TYR A 273 19.37 -0.60 27.18
N THR A 274 18.61 -1.63 27.58
CA THR A 274 17.34 -1.43 28.29
C THR A 274 17.37 -2.27 29.56
N SER A 275 17.52 -1.58 30.69
CA SER A 275 17.41 -2.11 32.04
C SER A 275 15.95 -2.42 32.37
N SER A 276 15.69 -3.61 32.92
CA SER A 276 14.58 -3.81 33.84
C SER A 276 15.04 -4.78 34.93
N GLU A 277 15.09 -4.25 36.15
CA GLU A 277 15.36 -5.00 37.37
C GLU A 277 14.10 -5.76 37.79
N SER A 278 14.27 -7.01 38.22
CA SER A 278 13.73 -7.43 39.53
C SER A 278 14.34 -8.75 39.99
N GLU A 279 14.52 -8.79 41.30
CA GLU A 279 15.35 -9.66 42.11
C GLU A 279 14.83 -11.10 42.24
N ARG A 280 15.73 -12.09 42.36
CA ARG A 280 15.98 -12.78 43.65
C ARG A 280 16.93 -13.99 43.54
N THR A 281 18.06 -13.85 44.26
CA THR A 281 18.71 -14.82 45.16
C THR A 281 19.36 -16.13 44.67
N VAL A 282 20.70 -16.12 44.81
CA VAL A 282 21.59 -17.08 45.52
C VAL A 282 21.94 -18.43 44.86
N GLY A 283 23.25 -18.57 44.58
CA GLY A 283 24.01 -19.78 44.92
C GLY A 283 25.04 -20.27 43.88
N SER A 284 26.34 -20.13 44.20
CA SER A 284 27.46 -21.12 44.09
C SER A 284 27.63 -21.96 42.82
N SER A 285 28.79 -22.37 42.29
CA SER A 285 30.25 -22.17 42.41
C SER A 285 30.83 -23.10 41.33
N SER A 286 32.02 -22.80 40.81
CA SER A 286 33.02 -23.74 40.21
C SER A 286 32.56 -24.57 38.97
N ASP A 287 33.36 -25.01 38.02
CA ASP A 287 34.80 -25.18 37.83
C ASP A 287 35.04 -25.56 36.35
N GLY A 288 36.30 -25.58 35.89
CA GLY A 288 36.70 -26.58 34.89
C GLY A 288 37.07 -26.13 33.46
N LEU A 289 38.27 -25.56 33.34
CA LEU A 289 39.41 -25.97 32.51
C LEU A 289 39.27 -26.52 31.06
N ASP A 290 40.27 -26.08 30.29
CA ASP A 290 41.05 -26.76 29.25
C ASP A 290 40.62 -26.71 27.77
N ARG A 291 41.34 -25.88 26.99
CA ARG A 291 41.68 -26.18 25.60
C ARG A 291 43.14 -25.86 25.28
N LYS A 292 43.92 -26.93 25.06
CA LYS A 292 45.31 -26.92 24.62
C LYS A 292 45.39 -27.12 23.10
N LYS A 293 46.03 -26.15 22.44
CA LYS A 293 46.87 -26.20 21.21
C LYS A 293 46.53 -27.19 20.10
N ARG A 294 46.51 -26.68 18.86
CA ARG A 294 47.40 -27.13 17.78
C ARG A 294 47.61 -26.00 16.75
N ARG A 295 48.86 -25.88 16.30
CA ARG A 295 49.49 -24.83 15.49
C ARG A 295 50.33 -25.54 14.43
N ILE A 296 50.23 -25.17 13.16
CA ILE A 296 51.18 -25.44 12.05
C ILE A 296 50.97 -24.28 11.04
N SER A 297 51.76 -23.18 11.00
CA SER A 297 52.97 -22.90 10.18
C SER A 297 52.85 -23.29 8.69
N ALA A 298 53.33 -22.63 7.64
CA ALA A 298 54.00 -21.36 7.31
C ALA A 298 54.21 -21.43 5.76
N SER A 299 53.72 -20.47 4.95
CA SER A 299 54.51 -19.47 4.16
C SER A 299 55.19 -20.01 2.86
N PRO A 300 55.79 -19.19 1.97
CA PRO A 300 55.14 -18.40 0.90
C PRO A 300 55.80 -18.62 -0.49
N TYR A 301 55.20 -18.12 -1.58
CA TYR A 301 55.94 -17.83 -2.82
C TYR A 301 55.51 -16.50 -3.44
N TYR A 302 56.50 -15.62 -3.60
CA TYR A 302 56.54 -14.40 -4.42
C TYR A 302 56.96 -14.76 -5.86
N VAL A 303 56.59 -13.94 -6.85
CA VAL A 303 57.36 -13.44 -8.03
C VAL A 303 56.33 -12.72 -8.94
N SER A 304 56.24 -11.38 -8.94
CA SER A 304 56.96 -10.36 -9.75
C SER A 304 56.41 -10.12 -11.17
N VAL A 305 56.12 -8.84 -11.41
CA VAL A 305 55.68 -8.14 -12.64
C VAL A 305 56.82 -8.05 -13.68
N PRO A 306 56.51 -7.82 -14.97
CA PRO A 306 57.01 -6.57 -15.57
C PRO A 306 55.99 -5.84 -16.49
N GLN A 307 56.09 -4.51 -16.47
CA GLN A 307 55.49 -3.52 -17.38
C GLN A 307 56.13 -3.57 -18.78
N SER A 308 55.43 -3.07 -19.82
CA SER A 308 55.96 -2.09 -20.80
C SER A 308 55.07 -1.88 -22.07
N LYS A 309 54.55 -0.65 -22.21
CA LYS A 309 54.52 0.28 -23.39
C LYS A 309 53.70 -0.04 -24.68
N ASP A 310 52.65 0.78 -24.91
CA ASP A 310 52.31 1.69 -26.06
C ASP A 310 53.10 1.60 -27.41
N PRO A 311 52.69 2.23 -28.56
CA PRO A 311 51.41 2.89 -28.99
C PRO A 311 51.00 2.69 -30.51
N TYR A 312 49.92 3.39 -30.95
CA TYR A 312 49.58 3.90 -32.31
C TYR A 312 48.75 3.12 -33.37
N TYR A 313 47.98 3.95 -34.11
CA TYR A 313 47.20 3.82 -35.36
C TYR A 313 45.68 3.54 -35.18
N ARG A 314 44.75 4.31 -35.72
CA ARG A 314 44.76 5.42 -36.70
C ARG A 314 43.43 6.19 -36.60
#